data_AF-A0A5N8VVX1-F1
#
_entry.id   AF-A0A5N8VVX1-F1
#
_cell.length_a   1.000
_cell.length_b   1.000
_cell.length_c   1.000
_cell.angle_alpha   90.00
_cell.angle_beta   90.00
_cell.angle_gamma   90.00
#
_symmetry.space_group_name_H-M   'P 1'
#
loop_
_entity.id
_entity.type
_entity.pdbx_description
1 polymer ?
#
loop_
_entity_poly.entity_id
_entity_poly.type
_entity_poly.pdbx_seq_one_letter_code
_entity_poly.pdbx_strand_id
1 'polypeptide(L)'
;MDPVTAVAAAGVALVVKGALEAAGQEAGRSGWSGGARLVERIRARFRGNTEAEDALDRVTAAPDDEEAHQNLERLLAAHMLLDSGFETEIRRLVDEAVAAQGHGGAQISAALIKNAQVFNGKVEVQGDWTTS
;
A
#
# COMPACT_ATOMS: atom_id res chain seq x y z
N MET A 1 3.16 14.04 0.50
CA MET A 1 3.61 12.73 1.02
C MET A 1 4.91 12.41 0.33
N ASP A 2 5.96 12.10 1.07
CA ASP A 2 7.17 11.54 0.49
C ASP A 2 6.90 10.11 -0.04
N PRO A 3 7.71 9.59 -0.98
CA PRO A 3 7.45 8.29 -1.60
C PRO A 3 7.47 7.12 -0.62
N VAL A 4 8.20 7.25 0.49
CA VAL A 4 8.33 6.20 1.50
C VAL A 4 7.08 6.16 2.39
N THR A 5 6.59 7.32 2.83
CA THR A 5 5.33 7.40 3.59
C THR A 5 4.12 6.93 2.77
N ALA A 6 4.08 7.21 1.47
CA ALA A 6 3.02 6.70 0.60
C ALA A 6 3.00 5.17 0.52
N VAL A 7 4.19 4.53 0.41
CA VAL A 7 4.31 3.07 0.40
C VAL A 7 4.01 2.49 1.78
N ALA A 8 4.44 3.14 2.86
CA ALA A 8 4.12 2.72 4.22
C ALA A 8 2.60 2.77 4.49
N ALA A 9 1.92 3.85 4.11
CA ALA A 9 0.46 3.99 4.24
C ALA A 9 -0.28 2.90 3.43
N ALA A 10 0.16 2.63 2.21
CA ALA A 10 -0.39 1.55 1.39
C ALA A 10 -0.15 0.17 2.01
N GLY A 11 1.03 -0.05 2.60
CA GLY A 11 1.35 -1.26 3.36
C GLY A 11 0.42 -1.46 4.56
N VAL A 12 0.20 -0.41 5.35
CA VAL A 12 -0.74 -0.44 6.49
C VAL A 12 -2.17 -0.74 6.03
N ALA A 13 -2.65 -0.08 4.98
CA ALA A 13 -3.98 -0.35 4.42
C ALA A 13 -4.16 -1.82 4.00
N LEU A 14 -3.12 -2.45 3.47
CA LEU A 14 -3.14 -3.88 3.14
C LEU A 14 -3.13 -4.77 4.39
N VAL A 15 -2.39 -4.41 5.44
CA VAL A 15 -2.44 -5.13 6.74
C VAL A 15 -3.85 -5.06 7.32
N VAL A 16 -4.45 -3.88 7.37
CA VAL A 16 -5.83 -3.64 7.85
C VAL A 16 -6.83 -4.49 7.07
N LYS A 17 -6.75 -4.45 5.74
CA LYS A 17 -7.61 -5.26 4.87
C LYS A 17 -7.47 -6.76 5.18
N GLY A 18 -6.23 -7.24 5.32
CA GLY A 18 -5.99 -8.65 5.67
C GLY A 18 -6.56 -9.04 7.03
N ALA A 19 -6.49 -8.14 8.02
CA ALA A 19 -7.08 -8.36 9.34
C ALA A 19 -8.62 -8.42 9.28
N LEU A 20 -9.26 -7.51 8.54
CA LEU A 20 -10.71 -7.50 8.34
C LEU A 20 -11.20 -8.76 7.61
N GLU A 21 -10.51 -9.18 6.54
CA GLU A 21 -10.85 -10.41 5.81
C GLU A 21 -10.69 -11.68 6.68
N ALA A 22 -9.68 -11.71 7.56
CA ALA A 22 -9.48 -12.81 8.50
C ALA A 22 -10.56 -12.86 9.59
N ALA A 23 -10.99 -11.69 10.09
CA ALA A 23 -12.04 -11.57 11.11
C ALA A 23 -13.44 -11.90 10.56
N GLY A 24 -13.72 -11.60 9.29
CA GLY A 24 -15.02 -11.78 8.64
C GLY A 24 -15.41 -13.21 8.26
N GLN A 25 -14.58 -14.22 8.54
CA GLN A 25 -14.80 -15.62 8.11
C GLN A 25 -14.91 -15.84 6.58
N GLU A 26 -14.50 -14.87 5.75
CA GLU A 26 -14.28 -15.05 4.31
C GLU A 26 -12.88 -15.60 4.00
N ALA A 27 -12.41 -16.51 4.86
CA ALA A 27 -11.28 -17.41 4.59
C ALA A 27 -11.58 -18.42 3.46
N GLY A 28 -12.53 -18.09 2.59
CA GLY A 28 -13.01 -18.87 1.47
C GLY A 28 -12.10 -18.72 0.26
N ARG A 29 -11.07 -19.56 0.21
CA ARG A 29 -10.40 -20.07 -1.02
C ARG A 29 -9.90 -19.00 -2.01
N SER A 30 -8.59 -18.79 -2.00
CA SER A 30 -7.75 -18.38 -3.15
C SER A 30 -7.54 -16.89 -3.43
N GLY A 31 -8.06 -15.94 -2.63
CA GLY A 31 -7.95 -14.50 -2.93
C GLY A 31 -6.70 -13.76 -2.41
N TRP A 32 -6.13 -14.15 -1.27
CA TRP A 32 -5.26 -13.26 -0.46
C TRP A 32 -3.83 -13.77 -0.24
N SER A 33 -3.16 -14.31 -1.26
CA SER A 33 -1.77 -14.80 -1.10
C SER A 33 -0.73 -13.67 -1.02
N GLY A 34 -1.00 -12.51 -1.63
CA GLY A 34 -0.11 -11.36 -1.65
C GLY A 34 -0.04 -10.62 -0.30
N GLY A 35 -1.19 -10.34 0.32
CA GLY A 35 -1.24 -9.62 1.59
C GLY A 35 -0.69 -10.43 2.77
N ALA A 36 -0.87 -11.75 2.78
CA ALA A 36 -0.24 -12.62 3.79
C ALA A 36 1.30 -12.56 3.73
N ARG A 37 1.88 -12.53 2.52
CA ARG A 37 3.34 -12.39 2.34
C ARG A 37 3.85 -11.04 2.83
N LEU A 38 3.09 -9.97 2.60
CA LEU A 38 3.41 -8.64 3.10
C LEU A 38 3.44 -8.61 4.64
N VAL A 39 2.39 -9.11 5.29
CA VAL A 39 2.30 -9.16 6.77
C VAL A 39 3.45 -9.99 7.36
N GLU A 40 3.71 -11.17 6.82
CA GLU A 40 4.82 -12.01 7.27
C GLU A 40 6.18 -11.32 7.09
N ARG A 41 6.35 -10.57 6.00
CA ARG A 41 7.61 -9.87 5.77
C ARG A 41 7.81 -8.70 6.74
N ILE A 42 6.75 -7.92 7.01
CA ILE A 42 6.76 -6.85 8.02
C ILE A 42 7.05 -7.45 9.41
N ARG A 43 6.34 -8.52 9.80
CA ARG A 43 6.55 -9.21 11.07
C ARG A 43 7.98 -9.75 11.20
N ALA A 44 8.54 -10.33 10.14
CA ALA A 44 9.92 -10.78 10.14
C ALA A 44 10.92 -9.63 10.29
N ARG A 45 10.64 -8.45 9.71
CA ARG A 45 11.50 -7.26 9.83
C ARG A 45 11.42 -6.61 11.20
N PHE A 46 10.25 -6.66 11.82
CA PHE A 46 9.98 -6.10 13.13
C PHE A 46 10.47 -6.99 14.27
N ARG A 47 10.77 -8.27 14.00
CA ARG A 47 11.32 -9.19 15.00
C ARG A 47 12.51 -8.58 15.75
N GLY A 48 12.38 -8.49 17.07
CA GLY A 48 13.37 -7.90 17.97
C GLY A 48 13.18 -6.40 18.23
N ASN A 49 12.15 -5.78 17.64
CA ASN A 49 11.68 -4.44 17.97
C ASN A 49 10.26 -4.51 18.54
N THR A 50 10.16 -4.56 19.87
CA THR A 50 8.89 -4.72 20.60
C THR A 50 7.86 -3.64 20.23
N GLU A 51 8.29 -2.38 20.05
CA GLU A 51 7.37 -1.30 19.68
C GLU A 51 6.74 -1.53 18.30
N ALA A 52 7.52 -2.02 17.35
CA ALA A 52 7.06 -2.31 15.99
C ALA A 52 6.19 -3.57 15.95
N GLU A 53 6.56 -4.62 16.69
CA GLU A 53 5.74 -5.83 16.85
C GLU A 53 4.36 -5.50 17.44
N ASP A 54 4.33 -4.75 18.55
CA ASP A 54 3.09 -4.34 19.22
C ASP A 54 2.21 -3.47 18.30
N ALA A 55 2.82 -2.57 17.51
CA ALA A 55 2.08 -1.75 16.55
C ALA A 55 1.42 -2.60 15.45
N LEU A 56 2.12 -3.61 14.93
CA LEU A 56 1.56 -4.52 13.92
C LEU A 56 0.42 -5.36 14.50
N ASP A 57 0.61 -5.89 15.71
CA ASP A 57 -0.39 -6.72 16.38
C ASP A 57 -1.62 -5.88 16.78
N ARG A 58 -1.44 -4.62 17.20
CA ARG A 58 -2.52 -3.67 17.48
C ARG A 58 -3.41 -3.43 16.26
N VAL A 59 -2.82 -3.15 15.10
CA VAL A 59 -3.56 -2.96 13.83
C VAL A 59 -4.29 -4.25 13.42
N THR A 60 -3.67 -5.40 13.66
CA THR A 60 -4.29 -6.69 13.36
C THR A 60 -5.48 -7.00 14.29
N ALA A 61 -5.39 -6.62 15.57
CA ALA A 61 -6.44 -6.86 16.57
C ALA A 61 -7.58 -5.81 16.52
N ALA A 62 -7.26 -4.57 16.15
CA ALA A 62 -8.19 -3.46 16.07
C ALA A 62 -8.01 -2.70 14.73
N PRO A 63 -8.49 -3.27 13.60
CA PRO A 63 -8.30 -2.69 12.26
C PRO A 63 -9.09 -1.40 12.01
N ASP A 64 -9.93 -0.95 12.94
CA ASP A 64 -10.65 0.33 12.88
C ASP A 64 -9.98 1.41 13.75
N ASP A 65 -8.87 1.10 14.42
CA ASP A 65 -8.11 2.02 15.27
C ASP A 65 -7.17 2.89 14.41
N GLU A 66 -7.65 4.10 14.07
CA GLU A 66 -6.88 5.06 13.27
C GLU A 66 -5.53 5.46 13.91
N GLU A 67 -5.45 5.48 15.25
CA GLU A 67 -4.22 5.80 15.97
C GLU A 67 -3.19 4.66 15.80
N ALA A 68 -3.67 3.41 15.85
CA ALA A 68 -2.85 2.24 15.56
C ALA A 68 -2.30 2.27 14.12
N HIS A 69 -3.12 2.69 13.14
CA HIS A 69 -2.67 2.82 11.74
C HIS A 69 -1.54 3.83 11.60
N GLN A 70 -1.70 5.01 12.18
CA GLN A 70 -0.69 6.08 12.12
C GLN A 70 0.58 5.69 12.85
N ASN A 71 0.48 4.93 13.95
CA ASN A 71 1.66 4.42 14.65
C ASN A 71 2.43 3.41 13.81
N LEU A 72 1.73 2.43 13.23
CA LEU A 72 2.35 1.44 12.36
C LEU A 72 2.96 2.08 11.11
N GLU A 73 2.30 3.06 10.50
CA GLU A 73 2.82 3.79 9.34
C GLU A 73 4.13 4.49 9.66
N ARG A 74 4.22 5.20 10.79
CA ARG A 74 5.44 5.88 11.22
C ARG A 74 6.61 4.92 11.43
N LEU A 75 6.35 3.79 12.10
CA LEU A 75 7.38 2.77 12.36
C LEU A 75 7.82 2.08 11.06
N LEU A 76 6.87 1.74 10.19
CA LEU A 76 7.17 1.15 8.89
C LEU A 76 8.00 2.10 8.02
N ALA A 77 7.61 3.37 7.93
CA ALA A 77 8.36 4.39 7.21
C ALA A 77 9.78 4.57 7.77
N ALA A 78 9.94 4.62 9.11
CA ALA A 78 11.25 4.71 9.75
C ALA A 78 12.16 3.51 9.37
N HIS A 79 11.62 2.30 9.40
CA HIS A 79 12.36 1.09 8.99
C HIS A 79 12.73 1.09 7.50
N MET A 80 11.88 1.63 6.63
CA MET A 80 12.15 1.77 5.20
C MET A 80 13.19 2.86 4.89
N LEU A 81 13.22 3.95 5.66
CA LEU A 81 14.24 4.99 5.53
C LEU A 81 15.63 4.51 5.96
N LEU A 82 15.69 3.61 6.94
CA LEU A 82 16.94 3.00 7.42
C LEU A 82 17.46 1.89 6.50
N ASP A 83 16.60 1.29 5.68
CA ASP A 83 16.91 0.14 4.84
C ASP A 83 16.17 0.23 3.49
N SER A 84 16.89 0.71 2.47
CA SER A 84 16.36 0.86 1.11
C SER A 84 16.05 -0.47 0.42
N GLY A 85 16.69 -1.57 0.86
CA GLY A 85 16.38 -2.92 0.38
C GLY A 85 15.00 -3.34 0.86
N PHE A 86 14.71 -3.09 2.13
CA PHE A 86 13.38 -3.31 2.72
C PHE A 86 12.32 -2.41 2.08
N GLU A 87 12.61 -1.13 1.83
CA GLU A 87 11.72 -0.21 1.11
C GLU A 87 11.33 -0.75 -0.27
N THR A 88 12.32 -1.21 -1.04
CA THR A 88 12.11 -1.78 -2.38
C THR A 88 11.25 -3.03 -2.33
N GLU A 89 11.47 -3.88 -1.33
CA GLU A 89 10.71 -5.11 -1.14
C GLU A 89 9.25 -4.84 -0.75
N ILE A 90 9.01 -3.93 0.20
CA ILE A 90 7.65 -3.54 0.60
C ILE A 90 6.91 -2.90 -0.58
N ARG A 91 7.54 -1.99 -1.33
CA ARG A 91 6.95 -1.42 -2.54
C ARG A 91 6.52 -2.51 -3.52
N ARG A 92 7.41 -3.46 -3.81
CA ARG A 92 7.12 -4.59 -4.70
C ARG A 92 5.93 -5.43 -4.22
N LEU A 93 5.86 -5.74 -2.93
CA LEU A 93 4.77 -6.52 -2.35
C LEU A 93 3.44 -5.77 -2.35
N VAL A 94 3.46 -4.45 -2.09
CA VAL A 94 2.30 -3.57 -2.20
C VAL A 94 1.79 -3.55 -3.64
N ASP A 95 2.68 -3.32 -4.61
CA ASP A 95 2.33 -3.29 -6.03
C ASP A 95 1.75 -4.63 -6.52
N GLU A 96 2.35 -5.75 -6.11
CA GLU A 96 1.84 -7.09 -6.40
C GLU A 96 0.44 -7.32 -5.79
N ALA A 97 0.22 -6.90 -4.54
CA ALA A 97 -1.06 -7.03 -3.88
C ALA A 97 -2.14 -6.15 -4.51
N VAL A 98 -1.79 -4.96 -5.01
CA VAL A 98 -2.71 -4.07 -5.74
C VAL A 98 -3.02 -4.65 -7.13
N ALA A 99 -2.01 -5.15 -7.85
CA ALA A 99 -2.20 -5.75 -9.17
C ALA A 99 -3.04 -7.04 -9.12
N ALA A 100 -2.89 -7.85 -8.07
CA ALA A 100 -3.69 -9.05 -7.84
C ALA A 100 -5.17 -8.72 -7.60
N GLN A 101 -5.48 -7.58 -6.99
CA GLN A 101 -6.86 -7.10 -6.79
C GLN A 101 -7.52 -6.66 -8.11
N GLY A 102 -6.74 -6.23 -9.10
CA GLY A 102 -7.23 -5.75 -10.39
C GLY A 102 -7.86 -6.81 -11.33
N HIS A 103 -7.77 -8.11 -11.01
CA HIS A 103 -8.36 -9.18 -11.82
C HIS A 103 -9.83 -9.47 -11.48
N GLY A 104 -10.42 -8.77 -10.50
CA GLY A 104 -11.81 -8.90 -10.08
C GLY A 104 -12.60 -7.60 -10.20
N GLY A 105 -12.68 -7.04 -11.42
CA GLY A 105 -13.49 -5.85 -11.70
C GLY A 105 -12.83 -4.55 -11.24
N ALA A 106 -12.67 -3.63 -12.19
CA ALA A 106 -12.15 -2.30 -11.91
C ALA A 106 -13.06 -1.55 -10.91
N GLN A 107 -12.67 -1.53 -9.64
CA GLN A 107 -13.07 -0.49 -8.71
C GLN A 107 -11.85 0.36 -8.38
N ILE A 108 -11.60 1.32 -9.27
CA ILE A 108 -10.76 2.47 -9.00
C ILE A 108 -11.38 3.15 -7.77
N SER A 109 -10.78 2.93 -6.59
CA SER A 109 -11.15 3.68 -5.39
C SER A 109 -10.84 5.14 -5.63
N ALA A 110 -11.89 5.94 -5.80
CA ALA A 110 -11.85 7.39 -6.03
C ALA A 110 -11.18 8.19 -4.88
N ALA A 111 -10.67 7.52 -3.83
CA ALA A 111 -9.90 8.13 -2.76
C ALA A 111 -8.45 8.47 -3.14
N LEU A 112 -7.85 7.81 -4.14
CA LEU A 112 -6.44 8.06 -4.54
C LEU A 112 -6.27 9.01 -5.73
N ILE A 113 -7.34 9.35 -6.46
CA ILE A 113 -7.29 10.35 -7.54
C ILE A 113 -7.71 11.71 -6.98
N LYS A 114 -6.86 12.31 -6.14
CA LYS A 114 -7.02 13.73 -5.78
C LYS A 114 -5.92 14.64 -6.32
N ASN A 115 -4.93 14.11 -7.05
CA ASN A 115 -3.83 14.90 -7.61
C ASN A 115 -3.36 14.53 -9.03
N ALA A 116 -4.07 13.68 -9.78
CA ALA A 116 -3.79 13.57 -11.21
C ALA A 116 -4.44 14.77 -11.92
N GLN A 117 -3.73 15.88 -12.00
CA GLN A 117 -4.11 16.99 -12.90
C GLN A 117 -4.02 16.48 -14.34
N VAL A 118 -5.14 16.03 -14.88
CA VAL A 118 -5.30 15.80 -16.31
C VAL A 118 -5.36 17.17 -16.97
N PHE A 119 -4.25 17.60 -17.55
CA PHE A 119 -4.23 18.76 -18.45
C PHE A 119 -5.01 18.39 -19.72
N ASN A 120 -6.31 18.68 -19.74
CA ASN A 120 -7.12 18.75 -20.96
C ASN A 120 -6.89 20.11 -21.64
N GLY A 121 -5.63 20.40 -21.99
CA GLY A 121 -5.30 21.52 -22.87
C GLY A 121 -5.53 21.08 -24.31
N LYS A 122 -6.42 21.77 -25.04
CA LYS A 122 -6.61 21.59 -26.48
C LYS A 122 -5.27 21.85 -27.18
N VAL A 123 -4.62 20.80 -27.68
CA VAL A 123 -3.38 20.95 -28.46
C VAL A 123 -3.78 21.41 -29.86
N GLU A 124 -3.75 22.72 -30.09
CA GLU A 124 -3.77 23.29 -31.44
C GLU A 124 -2.34 23.27 -31.97
N VAL A 125 -2.04 22.31 -32.85
CA VAL A 125 -0.78 22.28 -33.60
C VAL A 125 -0.89 23.30 -34.73
N GLN A 126 -0.32 24.50 -34.52
CA GLN A 126 0.01 25.40 -35.63
C GLN A 126 1.43 25.10 -36.09
N GLY A 127 1.56 24.62 -37.32
CA GLY A 127 2.83 24.56 -38.03
C GLY A 127 2.56 24.64 -39.53
N ASP A 128 3.12 25.66 -40.18
CA ASP A 128 3.21 25.72 -41.64
C ASP A 128 4.18 24.63 -42.11
N TRP A 129 3.64 23.55 -42.68
CA TRP A 129 4.47 22.48 -43.23
C TRP A 129 4.64 22.73 -44.72
N THR A 130 5.78 23.32 -45.09
CA THR A 130 6.21 23.38 -46.49
C THR A 130 6.66 21.98 -46.92
N THR A 131 5.87 21.31 -47.74
CA THR A 131 6.30 20.08 -48.43
C THR A 131 7.16 20.51 -49.63
N SER A 132 8.47 20.25 -49.57
CA SER A 132 9.32 20.24 -50.77
C SER A 132 9.12 18.96 -51.57
#